data_AF-A0A0C9V4N3-F1
#
_entry.id   AF-A0A0C9V4N3-F1
#
_cell.length_a   1.000
_cell.length_b   1.000
_cell.length_c   1.000
_cell.angle_alpha   90.00
_cell.angle_beta   90.00
_cell.angle_gamma   90.00
#
_symmetry.space_group_name_H-M   'P 1'
#
loop_
_entity.id
_entity.type
_entity.pdbx_description
1 polymer ?
#
loop_
_entity_poly.entity_id
_entity_poly.type
_entity_poly.pdbx_seq_one_letter_code
_entity_poly.pdbx_strand_id
1 'polypeptide(L)'
;MALAQVCAVRLVNATSEVLTESLPATEDPQDHATIPSLPAHWTVSGCQPGHPLSYLRSAAWAFLCLASVSKPDLNDHWISKQTDELWQKQSDVIVSRLGNSNTAAGLILATTAVFMTTIPPMQTWNYLEQAPNFLCYLALCHALMSIWFGSWLMIVYQTTTRKWAVEVLMKNRLRLTCSLILMSLPTSNFLFSAFCLINAIAVVTASSSQISFKVAVVIELAIWSIGSLMAVFCLSSPTFWTGTILGFPGKGAGQEADLTSPVA
;
A
#
# COMPACT_ATOMS: atom_id res chain seq x y z
N MET A 1 12.50 -21.72 -1.72
CA MET A 1 11.88 -21.06 -0.55
C MET A 1 12.72 -21.20 0.72
N ALA A 2 13.20 -22.41 1.07
CA ALA A 2 14.17 -22.61 2.16
C ALA A 2 15.45 -21.77 2.01
N LEU A 3 15.95 -21.56 0.79
CA LEU A 3 17.12 -20.69 0.54
C LEU A 3 16.91 -19.22 0.94
N ALA A 4 15.68 -18.67 0.81
CA ALA A 4 15.41 -17.28 1.17
C ALA A 4 15.35 -17.10 2.70
N GLN A 5 14.76 -18.07 3.41
CA GLN A 5 14.78 -18.09 4.88
C GLN A 5 16.18 -18.37 5.44
N VAL A 6 16.94 -19.28 4.83
CA VAL A 6 18.32 -19.57 5.25
C VAL A 6 19.24 -18.38 4.97
N CYS A 7 19.06 -17.65 3.87
CA CYS A 7 19.79 -16.39 3.62
C CYS A 7 19.41 -15.29 4.61
N ALA A 8 18.14 -15.14 4.97
CA ALA A 8 17.70 -14.16 5.97
C ALA A 8 18.27 -14.47 7.36
N VAL A 9 18.21 -15.73 7.80
CA VAL A 9 18.74 -16.16 9.10
C VAL A 9 20.27 -16.05 9.16
N ARG A 10 20.98 -16.40 8.09
CA ARG A 10 22.45 -16.24 8.03
C ARG A 10 22.89 -14.78 7.96
N LEU A 11 22.11 -13.89 7.34
CA LEU A 11 22.41 -12.45 7.37
C LEU A 11 22.24 -11.88 8.77
N VAL A 12 21.17 -12.25 9.49
CA VAL A 12 20.93 -11.77 10.87
C VAL A 12 22.07 -12.16 11.80
N ASN A 13 22.57 -13.40 11.71
CA ASN A 13 23.72 -13.84 12.50
C ASN A 13 25.01 -13.08 12.15
N ALA A 14 25.26 -12.79 10.87
CA ALA A 14 26.46 -12.05 10.45
C ALA A 14 26.45 -10.57 10.89
N THR A 15 25.27 -9.93 10.96
CA THR A 15 25.16 -8.55 11.47
C THR A 15 25.26 -8.43 12.99
N SER A 16 24.95 -9.49 13.74
CA SER A 16 25.07 -9.48 15.21
C SER A 16 26.53 -9.46 15.67
N GLU A 17 27.44 -10.06 14.92
CA GLU A 17 28.88 -10.08 15.27
C GLU A 17 29.55 -8.73 14.98
N VAL A 18 29.06 -7.96 14.01
CA VAL A 18 29.66 -6.67 13.62
C VAL A 18 29.17 -5.49 14.47
N LEU A 19 28.01 -5.59 15.12
CA LEU A 19 27.43 -4.47 15.89
C LEU A 19 28.02 -4.32 17.32
N THR A 20 28.90 -5.21 17.76
CA THR A 20 29.48 -5.17 19.11
C THR A 20 30.79 -4.35 19.17
N GLU A 21 31.34 -3.94 18.02
CA GLU A 21 32.60 -3.21 17.96
C GLU A 21 32.38 -1.70 17.76
N SER A 22 32.21 -1.02 18.90
CA SER A 22 32.56 0.38 19.16
C SER A 22 31.95 1.50 18.31
N LEU A 23 31.08 2.31 18.93
CA LEU A 23 30.96 3.73 18.57
C LEU A 23 31.11 4.61 19.81
N PRO A 24 32.15 5.47 19.89
CA PRO A 24 32.22 6.50 20.92
C PRO A 24 31.17 7.57 20.65
N ALA A 25 30.35 7.85 21.66
CA ALA A 25 29.37 8.93 21.63
C ALA A 25 30.08 10.28 21.61
N THR A 26 30.14 10.89 20.42
CA THR A 26 30.54 12.29 20.25
C THR A 26 29.27 13.04 19.87
N GLU A 27 28.65 13.72 20.84
CA GLU A 27 27.54 14.63 20.59
C GLU A 27 28.09 15.90 19.94
N ASP A 28 27.99 15.97 18.61
CA ASP A 28 28.25 17.21 17.87
C ASP A 28 27.06 18.17 18.02
N PRO A 29 27.32 19.49 18.09
CA PRO A 29 26.28 20.51 18.21
C PRO A 29 25.35 20.48 17.00
N GLN A 30 24.05 20.66 17.24
CA GLN A 30 22.98 20.72 16.22
C GLN A 30 23.26 21.82 15.18
N ASP A 31 24.12 21.52 14.22
CA ASP A 31 24.16 22.19 12.94
C ASP A 31 22.81 21.91 12.27
N HIS A 32 22.21 22.92 11.63
CA HIS A 32 20.92 22.78 10.97
C HIS A 32 21.07 21.81 9.79
N ALA A 33 20.94 20.51 10.10
CA ALA A 33 21.22 19.42 9.20
C ALA A 33 20.37 19.59 7.95
N THR A 34 21.04 20.01 6.88
CA THR A 34 20.40 20.23 5.59
C THR A 34 19.82 18.89 5.14
N ILE A 35 18.49 18.80 5.07
CA ILE A 35 17.80 17.55 4.73
C ILE A 35 18.34 17.07 3.37
N PRO A 36 18.92 15.86 3.28
CA PRO A 36 19.46 15.37 2.02
C PRO A 36 18.35 15.30 0.97
N SER A 37 18.63 15.86 -0.21
CA SER A 37 17.69 15.80 -1.33
C SER A 37 17.36 14.35 -1.70
N LEU A 38 16.11 14.13 -2.10
CA LEU A 38 15.63 12.80 -2.50
C LEU A 38 16.46 12.29 -3.69
N PRO A 39 16.97 11.04 -3.67
CA PRO A 39 17.72 10.48 -4.79
C PRO A 39 16.90 10.48 -6.09
N ALA A 40 17.56 10.79 -7.21
CA ALA A 40 16.89 10.92 -8.51
C ALA A 40 16.16 9.65 -8.98
N HIS A 41 16.53 8.45 -8.50
CA HIS A 41 15.84 7.20 -8.85
C HIS A 41 14.58 6.92 -8.03
N TRP A 42 14.34 7.70 -6.97
CA TRP A 42 13.12 7.67 -6.16
C TRP A 42 12.06 8.66 -6.65
N THR A 43 12.48 9.69 -7.40
CA THR A 43 11.55 10.70 -7.89
C THR A 43 10.59 10.09 -8.90
N VAL A 44 9.31 10.42 -8.75
CA VAL A 44 8.29 10.06 -9.72
C VAL A 44 8.52 10.93 -10.94
N SER A 45 8.68 10.32 -12.10
CA SER A 45 8.73 11.07 -13.35
C SER A 45 7.43 11.87 -13.47
N GLY A 46 7.55 13.19 -13.58
CA GLY A 46 6.40 14.09 -13.73
C GLY A 46 5.50 13.65 -14.88
N CYS A 47 4.20 13.96 -14.74
CA CYS A 47 3.26 13.67 -15.81
C CYS A 47 3.53 14.60 -16.99
N GLN A 48 3.70 14.03 -18.19
CA GLN A 48 3.86 14.81 -19.41
C GLN A 48 2.46 15.13 -19.98
N PRO A 49 2.11 16.41 -20.17
CA PRO A 49 0.86 16.79 -20.82
C PRO A 49 0.75 16.13 -22.20
N GLY A 50 -0.41 15.57 -22.53
CA GLY A 50 -0.66 14.95 -23.85
C GLY A 50 -0.34 13.46 -23.97
N HIS A 51 0.23 12.81 -22.94
CA HIS A 51 0.48 11.36 -22.96
C HIS A 51 -0.37 10.61 -21.91
N PRO A 52 -1.50 9.96 -22.29
CA PRO A 52 -2.38 9.30 -21.32
C PRO A 52 -1.68 8.21 -20.50
N LEU A 53 -0.70 7.51 -21.10
CA LEU A 53 0.10 6.49 -20.41
C LEU A 53 0.97 7.07 -19.27
N SER A 54 1.40 8.34 -19.35
CA SER A 54 2.16 8.94 -18.25
C SER A 54 1.29 9.19 -17.02
N TYR A 55 0.00 9.53 -17.22
CA TYR A 55 -0.97 9.65 -16.12
C TYR A 55 -1.22 8.30 -15.47
N LEU A 56 -1.45 7.25 -16.27
CA LEU A 56 -1.66 5.90 -15.72
C LEU A 56 -0.44 5.42 -14.94
N ARG A 57 0.78 5.65 -15.44
CA ARG A 57 2.01 5.29 -14.73
C ARG A 57 2.17 6.07 -13.42
N SER A 58 1.89 7.37 -13.44
CA SER A 58 1.95 8.21 -12.23
C SER A 58 0.92 7.78 -11.20
N ALA A 59 -0.33 7.51 -11.62
CA ALA A 59 -1.38 7.00 -10.77
C ALA A 59 -1.05 5.62 -10.20
N ALA A 60 -0.53 4.69 -11.02
CA ALA A 60 -0.11 3.36 -10.57
C ALA A 60 1.03 3.46 -9.55
N TRP A 61 1.97 4.38 -9.74
CA TRP A 61 3.04 4.63 -8.77
C TRP A 61 2.51 5.22 -7.46
N ALA A 62 1.63 6.22 -7.53
CA ALA A 62 1.00 6.82 -6.36
C ALA A 62 0.16 5.79 -5.59
N PHE A 63 -0.60 4.95 -6.30
CA PHE A 63 -1.35 3.84 -5.71
C PHE A 63 -0.42 2.84 -5.04
N LEU A 64 0.70 2.48 -5.69
CA LEU A 64 1.70 1.59 -5.11
C LEU A 64 2.29 2.18 -3.82
N CYS A 65 2.64 3.47 -3.81
CA CYS A 65 3.12 4.18 -2.62
C CYS A 65 2.05 4.22 -1.52
N LEU A 66 0.81 4.51 -1.89
CA LEU A 66 -0.31 4.54 -0.95
C LEU A 66 -0.54 3.16 -0.33
N ALA A 67 -0.50 2.10 -1.13
CA ALA A 67 -0.68 0.73 -0.65
C ALA A 67 0.49 0.27 0.24
N SER A 68 1.72 0.70 -0.04
CA SER A 68 2.90 0.28 0.72
C SER A 68 3.18 1.12 1.97
N VAL A 69 3.12 2.46 1.86
CA VAL A 69 3.52 3.40 2.92
C VAL A 69 2.37 4.28 3.42
N SER A 70 1.16 4.12 2.86
CA SER A 70 -0.03 4.95 3.17
C SER A 70 0.18 6.44 2.92
N LYS A 71 1.10 6.77 2.01
CA LYS A 71 1.37 8.13 1.55
C LYS A 71 1.51 8.12 0.03
N PRO A 72 1.04 9.17 -0.67
CA PRO A 72 1.14 9.25 -2.13
C PRO A 72 2.56 9.53 -2.62
N ASP A 73 3.49 9.88 -1.72
CA ASP A 73 4.85 10.27 -2.01
C ASP A 73 5.86 9.58 -1.07
N LEU A 74 7.10 9.43 -1.53
CA LEU A 74 8.20 8.80 -0.83
C LEU A 74 9.08 9.79 -0.05
N ASN A 75 8.85 11.10 -0.14
CA ASN A 75 9.65 12.10 0.62
C ASN A 75 9.65 11.82 2.13
N ASP A 76 8.50 11.59 2.73
CA ASP A 76 8.41 11.27 4.15
C ASP A 76 9.06 9.92 4.48
N HIS A 77 8.98 8.97 3.54
CA HIS A 77 9.63 7.68 3.68
C HIS A 77 11.16 7.81 3.60
N TRP A 78 11.67 8.74 2.80
CA TRP A 78 13.08 9.07 2.72
C TRP A 78 13.58 9.77 3.99
N ILE A 79 12.81 10.72 4.54
CA ILE A 79 13.11 11.39 5.81
C ILE A 79 13.23 10.35 6.93
N SER A 80 12.35 9.35 6.97
CA SER A 80 12.41 8.27 7.96
C SER A 80 13.70 7.43 7.91
N LYS A 81 14.51 7.54 6.86
CA LYS A 81 15.73 6.75 6.67
C LYS A 81 17.01 7.53 6.97
N GLN A 82 16.90 8.77 7.42
CA GLN A 82 18.06 9.60 7.74
C GLN A 82 18.71 9.21 9.06
N THR A 83 17.92 8.95 10.10
CA THR A 83 18.40 8.58 11.43
C THR A 83 17.81 7.25 11.87
N ASP A 84 18.53 6.53 12.75
CA ASP A 84 18.06 5.24 13.27
C ASP A 84 16.79 5.41 14.13
N GLU A 85 16.65 6.54 14.82
CA GLU A 85 15.47 6.87 15.63
C GLU A 85 14.21 7.07 14.75
N LEU A 86 14.33 7.80 13.63
CA LEU A 86 13.23 7.99 12.68
C LEU A 86 12.88 6.67 11.97
N TRP A 87 13.89 5.84 11.67
CA TRP A 87 13.69 4.53 11.09
C TRP A 87 12.91 3.62 12.03
N GLN A 88 13.31 3.56 13.30
CA GLN A 88 12.62 2.75 14.30
C GLN A 88 11.17 3.19 14.46
N LYS A 89 10.93 4.51 14.59
CA LYS A 89 9.57 5.07 14.67
C LYS A 89 8.71 4.68 13.47
N GLN A 90 9.25 4.78 12.26
CA GLN A 90 8.51 4.38 11.05
C GLN A 90 8.29 2.87 10.98
N SER A 91 9.28 2.07 11.41
CA SER A 91 9.19 0.61 11.49
C SER A 91 8.07 0.19 12.44
N ASP A 92 8.00 0.78 13.64
CA ASP A 92 6.97 0.50 14.64
C ASP A 92 5.57 0.82 14.10
N VAL A 93 5.40 1.94 13.38
CA VAL A 93 4.14 2.30 12.73
C VAL A 93 3.75 1.26 11.67
N ILE A 94 4.70 0.81 10.84
CA ILE A 94 4.44 -0.22 9.81
C ILE A 94 4.09 -1.56 10.45
N VAL A 95 4.86 -2.00 11.46
CA VAL A 95 4.64 -3.26 12.18
C VAL A 95 3.28 -3.25 12.89
N SER A 96 2.91 -2.15 13.54
CA SER A 96 1.60 -1.98 14.17
C SER A 96 0.45 -2.09 13.15
N ARG A 97 0.58 -1.42 11.99
CA ARG A 97 -0.41 -1.49 10.91
C ARG A 97 -0.54 -2.90 10.33
N LEU A 98 0.57 -3.59 10.10
CA LEU A 98 0.58 -4.98 9.65
C LEU A 98 -0.05 -5.92 10.68
N GLY A 99 0.22 -5.71 11.97
CA GLY A 99 -0.41 -6.48 13.06
C GLY A 99 -1.93 -6.31 13.09
N ASN A 100 -2.42 -5.07 12.97
CA ASN A 100 -3.86 -4.78 12.90
C ASN A 100 -4.49 -5.42 11.64
N SER A 101 -3.81 -5.32 10.49
CA SER A 101 -4.29 -5.91 9.23
C SER A 101 -4.32 -7.44 9.29
N ASN A 102 -3.31 -8.08 9.89
CA ASN A 102 -3.28 -9.53 10.11
C ASN A 102 -4.40 -9.99 11.03
N THR A 103 -4.71 -9.22 12.07
CA THR A 103 -5.83 -9.51 12.98
C THR A 103 -7.15 -9.46 12.22
N ALA A 104 -7.38 -8.40 11.43
CA ALA A 104 -8.57 -8.28 10.58
C ALA A 104 -8.67 -9.39 9.53
N ALA A 105 -7.56 -9.74 8.87
CA ALA A 105 -7.51 -10.85 7.93
C ALA A 105 -7.81 -12.20 8.61
N GLY A 106 -7.38 -12.40 9.86
CA GLY A 106 -7.72 -13.58 10.65
C GLY A 106 -9.22 -13.68 10.94
N LEU A 107 -9.88 -12.56 11.21
CA LEU A 107 -11.34 -12.52 11.37
C LEU A 107 -12.05 -12.89 10.07
N ILE A 108 -11.64 -12.31 8.93
CA ILE A 108 -12.19 -12.65 7.62
C ILE A 108 -12.00 -14.14 7.32
N LEU A 109 -10.81 -14.69 7.58
CA LEU A 109 -10.49 -16.10 7.41
C LEU A 109 -11.44 -16.98 8.25
N ALA A 110 -11.63 -16.66 9.53
CA ALA A 110 -12.51 -17.40 10.43
C ALA A 110 -13.98 -17.34 9.99
N THR A 111 -14.50 -16.16 9.66
CA THR A 111 -15.87 -15.97 9.16
C THR A 111 -16.09 -16.76 7.86
N THR A 112 -15.14 -16.70 6.94
CA THR A 112 -15.21 -17.43 5.66
C THR A 112 -15.19 -18.93 5.90
N ALA A 113 -14.33 -19.43 6.80
CA ALA A 113 -14.30 -20.84 7.16
C ALA A 113 -15.62 -21.31 7.79
N VAL A 114 -16.27 -20.48 8.61
CA VAL A 114 -17.61 -20.77 9.15
C VAL A 114 -18.63 -20.88 8.02
N PHE A 115 -18.68 -19.93 7.09
CA PHE A 115 -19.59 -20.02 5.93
C PHE A 115 -19.34 -21.25 5.06
N MET A 116 -18.10 -21.71 4.95
CA MET A 116 -17.79 -22.90 4.15
C MET A 116 -18.11 -24.23 4.86
N THR A 117 -18.15 -24.24 6.20
CA THR A 117 -18.28 -25.47 7.00
C THR A 117 -19.65 -25.65 7.64
N THR A 118 -20.46 -24.58 7.68
CA THR A 118 -21.79 -24.63 8.28
C THR A 118 -22.87 -24.83 7.23
N ILE A 119 -23.98 -25.45 7.64
CA ILE A 119 -25.16 -25.61 6.79
C ILE A 119 -25.99 -24.32 6.91
N PRO A 120 -26.44 -23.71 5.80
CA PRO A 120 -27.23 -22.49 5.86
C PRO A 120 -28.53 -22.73 6.64
N PRO A 121 -28.86 -21.89 7.62
CA PRO A 121 -30.03 -22.10 8.48
C PRO A 121 -31.36 -21.95 7.72
N MET A 122 -31.37 -21.25 6.59
CA MET A 122 -32.54 -21.05 5.74
C MET A 122 -32.17 -21.25 4.27
N GLN A 123 -33.05 -21.93 3.52
CA GLN A 123 -32.85 -22.09 2.06
C GLN A 123 -32.88 -20.76 1.31
N THR A 124 -33.52 -19.72 1.86
CA THR A 124 -33.57 -18.38 1.27
C THR A 124 -32.24 -17.62 1.35
N TRP A 125 -31.24 -18.15 2.06
CA TRP A 125 -29.90 -17.58 2.20
C TRP A 125 -28.87 -18.70 2.02
N ASN A 126 -28.81 -19.27 0.81
CA ASN A 126 -27.94 -20.41 0.52
C ASN A 126 -26.55 -19.95 0.07
N TYR A 127 -25.61 -19.83 0.99
CA TYR A 127 -24.20 -19.53 0.67
C TYR A 127 -23.41 -20.73 0.12
N LEU A 128 -24.03 -21.90 -0.04
CA LEU A 128 -23.42 -23.07 -0.67
C LEU A 128 -23.59 -23.09 -2.19
N GLU A 129 -24.33 -22.14 -2.76
CA GLU A 129 -24.41 -21.97 -4.22
C GLU A 129 -23.02 -21.74 -4.82
N GLN A 130 -22.83 -22.17 -6.07
CA GLN A 130 -21.51 -22.21 -6.71
C GLN A 130 -20.79 -20.85 -6.72
N ALA A 131 -21.49 -19.77 -7.06
CA ALA A 131 -20.92 -18.44 -7.16
C ALA A 131 -20.44 -17.87 -5.79
N PRO A 132 -21.27 -17.80 -4.74
CA PRO A 132 -20.81 -17.30 -3.44
C PRO A 132 -19.79 -18.24 -2.78
N ASN A 133 -19.91 -19.56 -2.98
CA ASN A 133 -18.93 -20.50 -2.46
C ASN A 133 -17.54 -20.29 -3.10
N PHE A 134 -17.47 -20.08 -4.43
CA PHE A 134 -16.21 -19.73 -5.10
C PHE A 134 -15.59 -18.44 -4.56
N LEU A 135 -16.41 -17.41 -4.33
CA LEU A 135 -15.94 -16.15 -3.72
C LEU A 135 -15.44 -16.35 -2.28
N CYS A 136 -16.08 -17.22 -1.49
CA CYS A 136 -15.58 -17.61 -0.17
C CYS A 136 -14.22 -18.30 -0.26
N TYR A 137 -14.01 -19.24 -1.20
CA TYR A 137 -12.69 -19.86 -1.40
C TYR A 137 -11.60 -18.82 -1.71
N LEU A 138 -11.89 -17.88 -2.62
CA LEU A 138 -10.95 -16.79 -2.93
C LEU A 138 -10.67 -15.92 -1.70
N ALA A 139 -11.70 -15.54 -0.95
CA ALA A 139 -11.55 -14.77 0.28
C ALA A 139 -10.65 -15.50 1.28
N LEU A 140 -10.87 -16.81 1.50
CA LEU A 140 -10.07 -17.64 2.39
C LEU A 140 -8.59 -17.68 1.98
N CYS A 141 -8.31 -17.98 0.70
CA CYS A 141 -6.94 -18.06 0.18
C CYS A 141 -6.20 -16.73 0.31
N HIS A 142 -6.84 -15.62 -0.06
CA HIS A 142 -6.21 -14.31 0.02
C HIS A 142 -6.05 -13.80 1.45
N ALA A 143 -6.97 -14.11 2.38
CA ALA A 143 -6.79 -13.81 3.80
C ALA A 143 -5.56 -14.53 4.36
N LEU A 144 -5.39 -15.81 4.03
CA LEU A 144 -4.23 -16.60 4.46
C LEU A 144 -2.92 -16.03 3.88
N MET A 145 -2.90 -15.69 2.59
CA MET A 145 -1.74 -15.06 1.95
C MET A 145 -1.42 -13.69 2.57
N SER A 146 -2.44 -12.90 2.92
CA SER A 146 -2.24 -11.64 3.64
C SER A 146 -1.55 -11.86 4.99
N ILE A 147 -2.04 -12.80 5.82
CA ILE A 147 -1.46 -13.10 7.13
C ILE A 147 -0.01 -13.58 6.97
N TRP A 148 0.25 -14.44 5.98
CA TRP A 148 1.57 -14.98 5.70
C TRP A 148 2.57 -13.87 5.31
N PHE A 149 2.24 -13.07 4.29
CA PHE A 149 3.12 -11.98 3.85
C PHE A 149 3.25 -10.88 4.90
N GLY A 150 2.17 -10.56 5.61
CA GLY A 150 2.18 -9.55 6.67
C GLY A 150 3.10 -9.97 7.82
N SER A 151 3.00 -11.22 8.27
CA SER A 151 3.89 -11.77 9.32
C SER A 151 5.35 -11.81 8.88
N TRP A 152 5.61 -12.22 7.63
CA TRP A 152 6.95 -12.21 7.07
C TRP A 152 7.55 -10.79 7.02
N LEU A 153 6.78 -9.80 6.56
CA LEU A 153 7.22 -8.41 6.53
C LEU A 153 7.48 -7.84 7.92
N MET A 154 6.67 -8.18 8.93
CA MET A 154 6.92 -7.77 10.32
C MET A 154 8.29 -8.26 10.80
N ILE A 155 8.63 -9.53 10.55
CA ILE A 155 9.95 -10.10 10.90
C ILE A 155 11.07 -9.35 10.16
N VAL A 156 10.91 -9.09 8.86
CA VAL A 156 11.91 -8.35 8.07
C VAL A 156 12.11 -6.95 8.65
N TYR A 157 11.05 -6.22 8.97
CA TYR A 157 11.14 -4.86 9.53
C TYR A 157 11.79 -4.82 10.92
N GLN A 158 11.56 -5.84 11.74
CA GLN A 158 12.16 -5.94 13.07
C GLN A 158 13.64 -6.35 13.04
N THR A 159 14.07 -7.10 12.02
CA THR A 159 15.44 -7.62 11.91
C THR A 159 16.35 -6.76 11.01
N THR A 160 15.76 -5.90 10.19
CA THR A 160 16.51 -5.10 9.21
C THR A 160 17.01 -3.79 9.80
N THR A 161 18.32 -3.56 9.69
CA THR A 161 18.92 -2.27 10.04
C THR A 161 18.64 -1.21 8.97
N ARG A 162 18.60 0.06 9.38
CA ARG A 162 18.41 1.20 8.47
C ARG A 162 19.42 1.22 7.34
N LYS A 163 20.71 1.05 7.65
CA LYS A 163 21.81 1.05 6.67
C LYS A 163 21.58 -0.02 5.59
N TRP A 164 21.27 -1.24 6.00
CA TRP A 164 21.01 -2.34 5.07
C TRP A 164 19.78 -2.06 4.20
N ALA A 165 18.70 -1.52 4.77
CA ALA A 165 17.50 -1.18 4.00
C ALA A 165 17.82 -0.16 2.88
N VAL A 166 18.60 0.88 3.18
CA VAL A 166 18.97 1.90 2.18
C VAL A 166 19.92 1.32 1.13
N GLU A 167 20.98 0.63 1.55
CA GLU A 167 22.06 0.16 0.68
C GLU A 167 21.67 -1.05 -0.18
N VAL A 168 20.76 -1.91 0.30
CA VAL A 168 20.40 -3.17 -0.37
C VAL A 168 19.04 -3.08 -1.04
N LEU A 169 17.99 -2.71 -0.30
CA LEU A 169 16.63 -2.68 -0.83
C LEU A 169 16.38 -1.49 -1.77
N MET A 170 17.07 -0.37 -1.54
CA MET A 170 16.73 0.90 -2.20
C MET A 170 17.83 1.47 -3.09
N LYS A 171 18.87 0.68 -3.36
CA LYS A 171 19.99 1.07 -4.22
C LYS A 171 19.57 1.47 -5.64
N ASN A 172 18.65 0.71 -6.22
CA ASN A 172 18.21 0.87 -7.62
C ASN A 172 16.69 1.01 -7.69
N ARG A 173 16.19 1.69 -8.74
CA ARG A 173 14.75 1.87 -8.98
C ARG A 173 13.96 0.56 -9.04
N LEU A 174 14.53 -0.47 -9.68
CA LEU A 174 13.90 -1.80 -9.75
C LEU A 174 13.73 -2.41 -8.35
N ARG A 175 14.78 -2.35 -7.52
CA ARG A 175 14.74 -2.92 -6.16
C ARG A 175 13.76 -2.16 -5.28
N LEU A 176 13.76 -0.83 -5.34
CA LEU A 176 12.77 0.01 -4.66
C LEU A 176 11.35 -0.38 -5.07
N THR A 177 11.09 -0.51 -6.38
CA THR A 177 9.77 -0.91 -6.89
C THR A 177 9.37 -2.30 -6.38
N CYS A 178 10.27 -3.28 -6.43
CA CYS A 178 10.03 -4.62 -5.90
C CYS A 178 9.73 -4.58 -4.39
N SER A 179 10.47 -3.79 -3.61
CA SER A 179 10.22 -3.62 -2.18
C SER A 179 8.86 -3.00 -1.89
N LEU A 180 8.46 -1.96 -2.65
CA LEU A 180 7.13 -1.36 -2.52
C LEU A 180 6.02 -2.36 -2.89
N ILE A 181 6.21 -3.14 -3.96
CA ILE A 181 5.28 -4.21 -4.33
C ILE A 181 5.16 -5.23 -3.19
N LEU A 182 6.29 -5.74 -2.69
CA LEU A 182 6.30 -6.70 -1.58
C LEU A 182 5.59 -6.14 -0.34
N MET A 183 5.84 -4.88 0.01
CA MET A 183 5.17 -4.20 1.12
C MET A 183 3.66 -4.01 0.88
N SER A 184 3.23 -3.81 -0.36
CA SER A 184 1.83 -3.66 -0.71
C SER A 184 1.05 -4.99 -0.76
N LEU A 185 1.74 -6.13 -0.87
CA LEU A 185 1.11 -7.46 -0.97
C LEU A 185 0.18 -7.83 0.19
N PRO A 186 0.55 -7.69 1.48
CA PRO A 186 -0.38 -8.02 2.57
C PRO A 186 -1.66 -7.19 2.47
N THR A 187 -1.53 -5.86 2.35
CA THR A 187 -2.68 -4.95 2.25
C THR A 187 -3.55 -5.25 1.02
N SER A 188 -2.94 -5.51 -0.13
CA SER A 188 -3.68 -5.83 -1.36
C SER A 188 -4.44 -7.16 -1.24
N ASN A 189 -3.81 -8.20 -0.67
CA ASN A 189 -4.46 -9.49 -0.44
C ASN A 189 -5.59 -9.37 0.59
N PHE A 190 -5.38 -8.61 1.67
CA PHE A 190 -6.42 -8.32 2.66
C PHE A 190 -7.63 -7.63 2.02
N LEU A 191 -7.41 -6.57 1.25
CA LEU A 191 -8.49 -5.83 0.57
C LEU A 191 -9.23 -6.71 -0.44
N PHE A 192 -8.50 -7.51 -1.21
CA PHE A 192 -9.11 -8.43 -2.17
C PHE A 192 -9.93 -9.51 -1.47
N SER A 193 -9.44 -10.06 -0.35
CA SER A 193 -10.18 -11.02 0.46
C SER A 193 -11.47 -10.42 1.01
N ALA A 194 -11.40 -9.22 1.59
CA ALA A 194 -12.57 -8.49 2.07
C ALA A 194 -13.58 -8.24 0.95
N PHE A 195 -13.11 -7.80 -0.22
CA PHE A 195 -13.94 -7.60 -1.40
C PHE A 195 -14.64 -8.89 -1.84
N CYS A 196 -13.92 -10.01 -1.93
CA CYS A 196 -14.51 -11.31 -2.26
C CYS A 196 -15.59 -11.72 -1.26
N LEU A 197 -15.34 -11.58 0.05
CA LEU A 197 -16.31 -11.94 1.08
C LEU A 197 -17.56 -11.06 1.03
N ILE A 198 -17.40 -9.74 0.86
CA ILE A 198 -18.53 -8.81 0.73
C ILE A 198 -19.37 -9.15 -0.51
N ASN A 199 -18.72 -9.45 -1.65
CA ASN A 199 -19.44 -9.86 -2.86
C ASN A 199 -20.12 -11.22 -2.68
N ALA A 200 -19.52 -12.17 -1.96
CA ALA A 200 -20.17 -13.45 -1.66
C ALA A 200 -21.47 -13.21 -0.89
N ILE A 201 -21.43 -12.38 0.16
CA ILE A 201 -22.61 -12.01 0.95
C ILE A 201 -23.63 -11.28 0.07
N ALA A 202 -23.20 -10.32 -0.75
CA ALA A 202 -24.09 -9.56 -1.63
C ALA A 202 -24.81 -10.46 -2.64
N VAL A 203 -24.10 -11.42 -3.26
CA VAL A 203 -24.68 -12.38 -4.20
C VAL A 203 -25.73 -13.24 -3.50
N VAL A 204 -25.43 -13.81 -2.33
CA VAL A 204 -26.40 -14.63 -1.58
C VAL A 204 -27.63 -13.81 -1.20
N THR A 205 -27.41 -12.58 -0.76
CA THR A 205 -28.48 -11.67 -0.32
C THR A 205 -29.36 -11.25 -1.52
N ALA A 206 -28.75 -11.01 -2.68
CA ALA A 206 -29.46 -10.67 -3.92
C ALA A 206 -30.27 -11.85 -4.49
N SER A 207 -29.78 -13.08 -4.32
CA SER A 207 -30.48 -14.31 -4.72
C SER A 207 -31.68 -14.63 -3.82
N SER A 208 -31.80 -14.00 -2.65
CA SER A 208 -32.91 -14.27 -1.72
C SER A 208 -34.26 -13.89 -2.32
N SER A 209 -35.32 -14.63 -1.96
CA SER A 209 -36.69 -14.30 -2.38
C SER A 209 -37.25 -13.04 -1.70
N GLN A 210 -36.68 -12.62 -0.58
CA GLN A 210 -37.17 -11.49 0.21
C GLN A 210 -36.74 -10.15 -0.39
N ILE A 211 -37.71 -9.26 -0.65
CA ILE A 211 -37.48 -7.94 -1.25
C ILE A 211 -36.59 -7.07 -0.36
N SER A 212 -36.76 -7.13 0.97
CA SER A 212 -35.98 -6.35 1.94
C SER A 212 -34.47 -6.56 1.79
N PHE A 213 -34.04 -7.81 1.54
CA PHE A 213 -32.64 -8.15 1.33
C PHE A 213 -32.09 -7.58 0.02
N LYS A 214 -32.87 -7.61 -1.06
CA LYS A 214 -32.47 -7.01 -2.34
C LYS A 214 -32.30 -5.49 -2.24
N VAL A 215 -33.22 -4.81 -1.57
CA VAL A 215 -33.13 -3.36 -1.33
C VAL A 215 -31.88 -3.03 -0.52
N ALA A 216 -31.59 -3.80 0.54
CA ALA A 216 -30.39 -3.62 1.34
C ALA A 216 -29.10 -3.75 0.51
N VAL A 217 -28.99 -4.75 -0.37
CA VAL A 217 -27.83 -4.91 -1.27
C VAL A 217 -27.67 -3.73 -2.20
N VAL A 218 -28.77 -3.23 -2.79
CA VAL A 218 -28.70 -2.07 -3.70
C VAL A 218 -28.22 -0.83 -2.95
N ILE A 219 -28.71 -0.58 -1.73
CA ILE A 219 -28.25 0.53 -0.89
C ILE A 219 -26.76 0.39 -0.59
N GLU A 220 -26.33 -0.80 -0.17
CA GLU A 220 -24.93 -1.08 0.15
C GLU A 220 -24.03 -0.85 -1.07
N LEU A 221 -24.36 -1.42 -2.23
CA LEU A 221 -23.61 -1.21 -3.47
C LEU A 221 -23.57 0.26 -3.90
N ALA A 222 -24.64 1.02 -3.69
CA ALA A 222 -24.67 2.45 -3.96
C ALA A 222 -23.70 3.20 -3.03
N ILE A 223 -23.68 2.89 -1.74
CA ILE A 223 -22.75 3.48 -0.76
C ILE A 223 -21.30 3.19 -1.17
N TRP A 224 -20.96 1.95 -1.53
CA TRP A 224 -19.62 1.59 -2.00
C TRP A 224 -19.22 2.31 -3.29
N SER A 225 -20.16 2.44 -4.22
CA SER A 225 -19.93 3.13 -5.49
C SER A 225 -19.66 4.62 -5.26
N ILE A 226 -20.47 5.28 -4.43
CA ILE A 226 -20.30 6.70 -4.08
C ILE A 226 -18.97 6.90 -3.33
N GLY A 227 -18.67 6.05 -2.35
CA GLY A 227 -17.41 6.11 -1.60
C GLY A 227 -16.18 5.94 -2.50
N SER A 228 -16.23 5.00 -3.45
CA SER A 228 -15.15 4.77 -4.41
C SER A 228 -14.97 5.95 -5.37
N LEU A 229 -16.06 6.51 -5.88
CA LEU A 229 -16.02 7.71 -6.72
C LEU A 229 -15.45 8.90 -5.96
N MET A 230 -15.84 9.09 -4.70
CA MET A 230 -15.30 10.15 -3.85
C MET A 230 -13.80 9.93 -3.55
N ALA A 231 -13.38 8.70 -3.29
CA ALA A 231 -11.98 8.37 -3.09
C ALA A 231 -11.14 8.66 -4.35
N VAL A 232 -11.61 8.25 -5.52
CA VAL A 232 -10.96 8.56 -6.81
C VAL A 232 -10.93 10.06 -7.04
N PHE A 233 -12.01 10.77 -6.73
CA PHE A 233 -12.07 12.23 -6.84
C PHE A 233 -11.03 12.92 -5.95
N CYS A 234 -10.92 12.51 -4.68
CA CYS A 234 -9.95 13.05 -3.73
C CYS A 234 -8.49 12.68 -4.07
N LEU A 235 -8.25 11.51 -4.66
CA LEU A 235 -6.91 11.05 -5.06
C LEU A 235 -6.44 11.68 -6.39
N SER A 236 -7.37 12.16 -7.21
CA SER A 236 -7.06 12.77 -8.49
C SER A 236 -6.52 14.19 -8.27
N SER A 237 -5.29 14.44 -8.75
CA SER A 237 -4.69 15.78 -8.70
C SER A 237 -5.63 16.83 -9.33
N PRO A 238 -5.72 18.06 -8.79
CA PRO A 238 -6.48 19.15 -9.41
C PRO A 238 -6.11 19.38 -10.89
N THR A 239 -4.84 19.14 -11.24
CA THR A 239 -4.32 19.28 -12.61
C THR A 239 -4.89 18.24 -13.59
N PHE A 240 -5.33 17.08 -13.10
CA PHE A 240 -6.00 16.07 -13.92
C PHE A 240 -7.36 16.57 -14.42
N TRP A 241 -8.13 17.20 -13.52
CA TRP A 241 -9.46 17.71 -13.82
C TRP A 241 -9.41 18.91 -14.77
N THR A 242 -8.47 19.83 -14.58
CA THR A 242 -8.32 21.00 -15.46
C THR A 242 -7.87 20.63 -16.87
N GLY A 243 -6.99 19.62 -17.02
CA GLY A 243 -6.55 19.16 -18.33
C GLY A 243 -7.60 18.34 -19.09
N THR A 244 -8.35 17.49 -18.40
CA THR A 244 -9.26 16.51 -19.05
C THR A 244 -10.66 17.06 -19.30
N ILE A 245 -11.26 17.73 -18.31
CA ILE A 245 -12.65 18.19 -18.43
C ILE A 245 -12.73 19.51 -19.18
N LEU A 246 -11.84 20.43 -18.81
CA LEU A 246 -11.96 21.80 -19.27
C LEU A 246 -11.38 21.99 -20.67
N GLY A 247 -10.54 21.06 -21.16
CA GLY A 247 -10.01 21.09 -22.52
C GLY A 247 -9.37 22.42 -22.91
N PHE A 248 -9.08 23.29 -21.94
CA PHE A 248 -8.51 24.60 -22.18
C PHE A 248 -7.03 24.35 -22.46
N PRO A 249 -6.57 24.46 -23.72
CA PRO A 249 -5.15 24.53 -23.95
C PRO A 249 -4.65 25.70 -23.11
N GLY A 250 -3.85 25.39 -22.09
CA GLY A 250 -3.23 26.38 -21.23
C GLY A 250 -2.50 27.36 -22.12
N LYS A 251 -3.15 28.49 -22.41
CA LYS A 251 -2.54 29.60 -23.11
C LYS A 251 -1.46 30.09 -22.16
N GLY A 252 -0.20 29.85 -22.51
CA GLY A 252 0.97 29.96 -21.64
C GLY A 252 0.88 31.14 -20.68
N ALA A 253 0.59 30.85 -19.41
CA ALA A 253 0.75 31.80 -18.34
C ALA A 253 2.22 31.74 -17.92
N GLY A 254 2.99 32.76 -18.33
CA GLY A 254 4.29 33.11 -17.76
C GLY A 254 5.42 32.15 -18.11
N GLN A 255 5.98 32.21 -19.31
CA GLN A 255 7.19 33.01 -19.53
C GLN A 255 7.20 34.31 -18.69
N GLU A 256 7.47 34.15 -17.40
CA GLU A 256 7.91 35.23 -16.54
C GLU A 256 9.25 35.68 -17.11
N ALA A 257 9.19 36.75 -17.90
CA ALA A 257 10.35 37.37 -18.50
C ALA A 257 11.32 37.72 -17.37
N ASP A 258 12.50 37.11 -17.44
CA ASP A 258 13.69 37.48 -16.70
C ASP A 258 14.00 38.96 -17.00
N LEU A 259 13.42 39.84 -16.19
CA LEU A 259 13.55 41.30 -16.24
C LEU A 259 14.54 41.77 -15.17
N THR A 260 15.58 40.96 -14.94
CA THR A 260 16.76 41.31 -14.14
C THR A 260 18.04 41.19 -14.97
N SER A 261 18.04 41.82 -16.15
CA SER A 261 19.29 42.21 -16.81
C SER A 261 19.86 43.44 -16.08
N PRO A 262 21.08 43.37 -15.52
CA PRO A 262 21.72 44.53 -14.92
C PRO A 262 22.20 45.47 -16.03
N VAL A 263 21.72 46.72 -16.00
CA VAL A 263 22.30 47.83 -16.75
C VAL A 263 23.66 48.15 -16.14
N ALA A 264 24.68 48.14 -16.99
CA ALA A 264 26.08 48.50 -16.70
C ALA A 264 26.25 49.99 -16.41
#